data_AF-A0A374AE79-F1
#
_entry.id   AF-A0A374AE79-F1
#
_cell.length_a   1.000
_cell.length_b   1.000
_cell.length_c   1.000
_cell.angle_alpha   90.00
_cell.angle_beta   90.00
_cell.angle_gamma   90.00
#
_symmetry.space_group_name_H-M   'P 1'
#
loop_
_entity.id
_entity.type
_entity.pdbx_description
1 polymer ?
#
loop_
_entity_poly.entity_id
_entity_poly.type
_entity_poly.pdbx_seq_one_letter_code
_entity_poly.pdbx_strand_id
1 'polypeptide(L)' 'MGKLKPCKYCRKSNIAVERWSSGGMMYMVKCNNPDCPVPPEGYPTGRNLEKVKDEWNKWN' A
#
# COMPACT_ATOMS: atom_id res chain seq x y z
N MET A 1 -4.39 9.33 12.47
CA MET A 1 -4.32 8.21 11.51
C MET A 1 -5.09 8.59 10.24
N GLY A 2 -4.39 9.08 9.22
CA GLY A 2 -5.00 9.63 8.01
C GLY A 2 -5.59 8.56 7.09
N LYS A 3 -6.66 8.91 6.38
CA LYS A 3 -7.26 8.10 5.32
C LYS A 3 -6.22 7.89 4.21
N LEU A 4 -6.06 6.65 3.74
CA LEU A 4 -5.20 6.38 2.59
C LEU A 4 -5.82 7.00 1.34
N LYS A 5 -4.99 7.64 0.51
CA LYS A 5 -5.41 8.15 -0.79
C LYS A 5 -5.89 7.00 -1.69
N PRO A 6 -6.85 7.26 -2.58
CA PRO A 6 -7.26 6.27 -3.58
C PRO A 6 -6.09 5.91 -4.50
N CYS A 7 -6.13 4.74 -5.12
CA CYS A 7 -5.11 4.33 -6.07
C CYS A 7 -5.08 5.27 -7.28
N LYS A 8 -3.92 5.76 -7.69
CA LYS A 8 -3.79 6.67 -8.84
C LYS A 8 -4.19 6.05 -10.18
N TYR A 9 -4.10 4.72 -10.31
CA TYR A 9 -4.43 4.01 -11.55
C TYR A 9 -5.93 3.79 -11.71
N CYS A 10 -6.58 3.13 -10.73
CA CYS A 10 -8.00 2.80 -10.83
C CYS A 10 -8.93 3.80 -10.11
N ARG A 11 -8.38 4.79 -9.41
CA ARG A 11 -9.09 5.79 -8.57
C ARG A 11 -9.96 5.21 -7.46
N LYS A 12 -9.96 3.88 -7.26
CA LYS A 12 -10.70 3.22 -6.19
C LYS A 12 -9.97 3.34 -4.86
N SER A 13 -10.75 3.44 -3.79
CA SER A 13 -10.27 3.49 -2.40
C SER A 13 -10.18 2.10 -1.75
N ASN A 14 -10.23 1.02 -2.55
CA ASN A 14 -10.06 -0.34 -2.06
C ASN A 14 -8.57 -0.64 -1.85
N ILE A 15 -8.02 -0.09 -0.76
CA ILE A 15 -6.60 -0.21 -0.41
C ILE A 15 -6.47 -1.18 0.75
N ALA A 16 -5.69 -2.24 0.55
CA ALA A 16 -5.42 -3.25 1.57
C ALA A 16 -4.06 -2.99 2.22
N VAL A 17 -4.00 -3.28 3.52
CA VAL A 17 -2.75 -3.37 4.28
C VAL A 17 -2.50 -4.84 4.55
N GLU A 18 -1.46 -5.40 3.97
CA GLU A 18 -0.99 -6.75 4.28
C GLU A 18 0.08 -6.71 5.36
N ARG A 19 0.11 -7.75 6.19
CA ARG A 19 1.11 -7.91 7.25
C ARG A 19 1.61 -9.34 7.27
N TRP A 20 2.90 -9.53 7.47
CA TRP A 20 3.52 -10.84 7.61
C TRP A 20 4.75 -10.76 8.51
N SER A 21 5.26 -11.93 8.92
CA SER A 21 6.49 -12.04 9.71
C SER A 21 7.59 -12.68 8.86
N SER A 22 8.70 -11.98 8.69
CA SER A 22 9.92 -12.50 8.05
C SER A 22 11.14 -11.90 8.74
N GLY A 23 11.61 -12.58 9.80
CA GLY A 23 12.64 -12.03 10.70
C GLY A 23 12.21 -10.75 11.43
N GLY A 24 10.89 -10.49 11.51
CA GLY A 24 10.29 -9.28 12.04
C GLY A 24 8.96 -8.95 11.36
N MET A 25 8.17 -8.06 11.96
CA MET A 25 6.90 -7.60 11.37
C MET A 25 7.16 -6.77 10.12
N MET A 26 6.51 -7.15 9.03
CA MET A 26 6.47 -6.43 7.77
C MET A 26 5.05 -6.01 7.43
N TYR A 27 4.95 -4.90 6.71
CA TYR A 27 3.72 -4.30 6.24
C TYR A 27 3.85 -3.93 4.76
N MET A 28 2.80 -4.12 3.99
CA MET A 28 2.67 -3.62 2.62
C MET A 28 1.31 -2.94 2.46
N VAL A 29 1.29 -1.83 1.72
CA VAL A 29 0.04 -1.15 1.37
C VAL A 29 -0.17 -1.28 -0.13
N LYS A 30 -1.24 -1.95 -0.56
CA LYS A 30 -1.52 -2.24 -1.97
C LYS A 30 -2.94 -1.90 -2.38
N CYS A 31 -3.14 -1.65 -3.68
CA CYS A 31 -4.49 -1.65 -4.24
C CYS A 31 -5.03 -3.09 -4.25
N ASN A 32 -6.26 -3.28 -3.77
CA ASN A 32 -6.94 -4.58 -3.73
C ASN A 32 -7.98 -4.73 -4.86
N ASN A 33 -7.91 -3.89 -5.90
CA ASN A 33 -8.74 -4.03 -7.08
C ASN A 33 -8.05 -4.98 -8.07
N PRO A 34 -8.61 -6.16 -8.39
CA PRO A 34 -7.97 -7.15 -9.26
C PRO A 34 -7.80 -6.65 -10.70
N ASP A 35 -8.67 -5.75 -11.16
CA ASP A 35 -8.54 -5.10 -12.48
C ASP A 35 -7.53 -3.94 -12.50
N CYS A 36 -6.89 -3.64 -11.37
CA CYS A 36 -5.91 -2.56 -11.31
C CYS A 36 -4.52 -3.08 -11.71
N PRO A 37 -3.80 -2.40 -12.61
CA PRO A 37 -2.44 -2.78 -12.91
C PRO A 37 -1.56 -2.67 -11.65
N VAL A 38 -0.74 -3.69 -11.43
CA VAL A 38 0.30 -3.64 -10.40
C VAL A 38 1.41 -2.73 -10.91
N PRO A 39 1.87 -1.74 -10.12
CA PRO A 39 2.97 -0.88 -10.51
C PRO A 39 4.26 -1.69 -10.74
N PRO A 40 5.08 -1.31 -11.74
CA PRO A 40 6.31 -2.04 -12.07
C PRO A 40 7.33 -2.03 -10.93
N GLU A 41 7.31 -0.98 -10.12
CA GLU A 41 8.18 -0.80 -8.94
C GLU A 41 7.68 -1.59 -7.71
N GLY A 42 6.49 -2.19 -7.80
CA GLY A 42 5.82 -2.85 -6.69
C GLY A 42 5.10 -1.88 -5.74
N TYR A 43 4.54 -2.44 -4.67
CA TYR A 43 3.82 -1.68 -3.65
C TYR A 43 4.73 -1.28 -2.49
N PRO A 44 4.47 -0.12 -1.84
CA PRO A 44 5.25 0.31 -0.69
C PRO A 44 5.21 -0.76 0.41
N THR A 45 6.39 -1.14 0.88
CA THR A 45 6.62 -2.22 1.84
C THR A 45 7.66 -1.81 2.88
N GLY A 46 7.49 -2.21 4.14
CA GLY A 46 8.45 -1.88 5.19
C GLY A 46 8.06 -2.40 6.58
N ARG A 47 8.93 -2.15 7.57
CA ARG A 47 8.73 -2.60 8.96
C ARG A 47 7.90 -1.64 9.82
N ASN A 48 7.65 -0.42 9.34
CA ASN A 48 6.86 0.59 10.04
C ASN A 48 5.60 0.90 9.24
N LEU A 49 4.44 0.49 9.75
CA LEU A 49 3.15 0.67 9.08
C LEU A 49 2.85 2.13 8.74
N GLU A 50 3.15 3.07 9.63
CA GLU A 50 2.84 4.49 9.40
C GLU A 50 3.67 5.06 8.26
N LYS A 51 4.97 4.72 8.20
CA LYS A 51 5.82 5.08 7.06
C LYS A 51 5.31 4.49 5.76
N VAL A 52 4.94 3.21 5.75
CA VAL A 52 4.42 2.56 4.53
C VAL A 52 3.13 3.22 4.05
N LYS A 53 2.24 3.63 4.97
CA LYS A 53 1.03 4.39 4.64
C LYS A 53 1.33 5.80 4.11
N ASP A 54 2.32 6.47 4.67
CA ASP A 54 2.77 7.78 4.21
C ASP A 54 3.35 7.71 2.79
N GLU A 55 4.19 6.72 2.52
CA GLU A 55 4.74 6.48 1.17
C GLU A 55 3.62 6.18 0.15
N TRP A 56 2.62 5.39 0.52
CA TRP A 56 1.42 5.20 -0.31
C TRP A 56 0.74 6.55 -0.63
N ASN A 57 0.58 7.42 0.36
CA ASN A 57 -0.04 8.72 0.18
C ASN A 57 0.81 9.73 -0.60
N LYS A 58 2.14 9.60 -0.63
CA LYS A 58 3.00 10.43 -1.48
C LYS A 58 2.96 9.98 -2.94
N TRP A 59 2.88 8.67 -3.15
CA TRP A 59 2.92 8.07 -4.48
C TRP A 59 1.59 8.16 -5.24
N ASN A 60 0.45 8.29 -4.54
CA ASN A 60 -0.90 8.46 -5.11
C ASN A 60 -1.45 9.88 -4.98
#